data_AF-A0A3D2I9P8-F1
#
_entry.id   AF-A0A3D2I9P8-F1
#
_cell.length_a   1.000
_cell.length_b   1.000
_cell.length_c   1.000
_cell.angle_alpha   90.00
_cell.angle_beta   90.00
_cell.angle_gamma   90.00
#
_symmetry.space_group_name_H-M   'P 1'
#
loop_
_entity.id
_entity.type
_entity.pdbx_description
1 polymer ?
#
loop_
_entity_poly.entity_id
_entity_poly.type
_entity_poly.pdbx_seq_one_letter_code
_entity_poly.pdbx_strand_id
1 'polypeptide(L)' 'MKVPTENGEITISDAVFTTITGAAATNCFGVKGMAQRSMTDGLVHLLRPESMSKGVKVTYNDDGTVSIELHI' A
#
# COMPACT_ATOMS: atom_id res chain seq x y z
N MET A 1 -8.24 11.59 0.11
CA MET A 1 -8.44 12.58 -0.99
C MET A 1 -9.92 12.75 -1.29
N LYS A 2 -10.38 13.96 -1.61
CA LYS A 2 -11.78 14.25 -2.00
C LYS A 2 -11.80 14.88 -3.38
N VAL A 3 -12.66 14.38 -4.27
CA VAL A 3 -12.82 14.86 -5.64
C VAL A 3 -14.28 15.28 -5.84
N PRO A 4 -14.58 16.58 -5.96
CA PRO A 4 -15.93 17.04 -6.23
C PRO A 4 -16.32 16.72 -7.69
N THR A 5 -17.57 16.31 -7.88
CA THR A 5 -18.16 16.01 -9.19
C THR A 5 -19.54 16.65 -9.27
N GLU A 6 -20.10 16.74 -10.49
CA GLU A 6 -21.43 17.31 -10.75
C GLU A 6 -22.56 16.52 -10.05
N ASN A 7 -22.29 15.26 -9.70
CA ASN A 7 -23.24 14.33 -9.10
C ASN A 7 -22.98 14.08 -7.59
N GLY A 8 -21.99 14.73 -6.99
CA GLY A 8 -21.61 14.54 -5.59
C GLY A 8 -20.10 14.57 -5.32
N GLU A 9 -19.67 14.09 -4.15
CA GLU A 9 -18.26 14.06 -3.74
C GLU A 9 -17.72 12.62 -3.72
N ILE A 10 -16.60 12.39 -4.42
CA ILE A 10 -15.86 11.12 -4.36
C ILE A 10 -14.81 11.23 -3.27
N THR A 11 -14.90 10.36 -2.25
CA THR A 11 -13.85 10.24 -1.23
C THR A 11 -12.98 9.02 -1.51
N ILE A 12 -11.69 9.25 -1.76
CA ILE A 12 -10.68 8.22 -1.96
C ILE A 12 -9.92 8.08 -0.63
N SER A 13 -10.06 6.92 0.01
CA SER A 13 -9.36 6.57 1.24
C SER A 13 -7.94 6.11 0.95
N ASP A 14 -6.99 6.47 1.84
CA ASP A 14 -5.59 6.02 1.78
C ASP A 14 -5.46 4.49 1.71
N ALA A 15 -6.38 3.78 2.36
CA ALA A 15 -6.43 2.31 2.35
C ALA A 15 -6.60 1.72 0.94
N VAL A 16 -7.17 2.47 0.00
CA VAL A 16 -7.36 2.01 -1.38
C VAL A 16 -6.01 1.81 -2.09
N PHE A 17 -5.05 2.70 -1.86
CA PHE A 17 -3.74 2.61 -2.49
C PHE A 17 -2.98 1.37 -1.99
N THR A 18 -2.95 1.17 -0.67
CA THR A 18 -2.35 -0.02 -0.06
C THR A 18 -2.97 -1.31 -0.59
N THR A 19 -4.30 -1.36 -0.72
CA THR A 19 -5.03 -2.54 -1.17
C THR A 19 -4.78 -2.84 -2.64
N ILE A 20 -4.90 -1.83 -3.53
CA ILE A 20 -4.71 -2.00 -4.97
C ILE A 20 -3.27 -2.40 -5.26
N THR A 21 -2.31 -1.69 -4.67
CA THR A 21 -0.90 -1.97 -4.86
C THR A 21 -0.54 -3.36 -4.33
N GLY A 22 -1.07 -3.76 -3.18
CA GLY A 22 -0.82 -5.08 -2.63
C GLY A 22 -1.40 -6.22 -3.48
N ALA A 23 -2.61 -6.03 -4.00
CA ALA A 23 -3.21 -6.98 -4.94
C ALA A 23 -2.41 -7.06 -6.24
N ALA A 24 -1.98 -5.92 -6.79
CA ALA A 24 -1.17 -5.88 -8.01
C ALA A 24 0.19 -6.60 -7.82
N ALA A 25 0.86 -6.38 -6.68
CA ALA A 25 2.13 -7.03 -6.38
C ALA A 25 1.97 -8.56 -6.21
N THR A 26 0.91 -9.02 -5.54
CA THR A 26 0.64 -10.47 -5.35
C THR A 26 0.30 -11.17 -6.67
N ASN A 27 -0.25 -10.45 -7.65
CA ASN A 27 -0.53 -10.99 -8.98
C ASN A 27 0.73 -11.16 -9.85
N CYS A 28 1.88 -10.60 -9.44
CA CYS A 28 3.13 -10.79 -10.17
C CYS A 28 3.72 -12.19 -9.92
N PHE A 29 4.14 -12.86 -10.98
CA PHE A 29 4.74 -14.19 -10.89
C PHE A 29 5.99 -14.17 -10.00
N GLY A 30 6.05 -15.07 -9.01
CA GLY A 30 7.16 -15.17 -8.07
C GLY A 30 6.97 -14.41 -6.74
N VAL A 31 5.90 -13.63 -6.60
CA VAL A 31 5.55 -12.94 -5.35
C VAL A 31 4.66 -13.85 -4.49
N LYS A 32 5.16 -14.25 -3.31
CA LYS A 32 4.41 -15.10 -2.35
C LYS A 32 3.76 -14.33 -1.19
N GLY A 33 4.13 -13.06 -1.01
CA GLY A 33 3.67 -12.20 0.07
C GLY A 33 4.40 -10.86 0.05
N MET A 34 4.01 -9.97 0.97
CA MET A 34 4.63 -8.66 1.17
C MET A 34 4.95 -8.48 2.66
N ALA A 35 6.04 -7.80 2.98
CA ALA A 35 6.53 -7.66 4.36
C ALA A 35 6.70 -6.18 4.75
N GLN A 36 6.27 -5.82 5.97
CA GLN A 36 6.63 -4.51 6.56
C GLN A 36 8.11 -4.52 6.95
N ARG A 37 8.88 -3.56 6.46
CA ARG A 37 10.10 -3.14 7.15
C ARG A 37 9.73 -2.18 8.28
N SER A 38 9.65 -2.69 9.50
CA SER A 38 9.87 -1.86 10.70
C SER A 38 11.31 -2.07 11.13
N MET A 39 12.12 -1.00 11.14
CA MET A 39 13.53 -1.03 11.56
C MET A 39 13.72 -1.23 13.09
N THR A 40 12.83 -1.93 13.77
CA THR A 40 12.81 -1.99 15.24
C THR A 40 12.90 -3.37 15.86
N ASP A 41 12.89 -4.47 15.12
CA ASP A 41 13.19 -5.74 15.78
C ASP A 41 13.71 -6.81 14.83
N GLY A 42 14.84 -7.42 15.20
CA GLY A 42 15.62 -8.36 14.40
C GLY A 42 14.99 -9.74 14.23
N LEU A 43 13.67 -9.85 14.26
CA LEU A 43 12.94 -11.09 14.07
C LEU A 43 11.78 -10.86 13.10
N VAL A 44 12.01 -11.26 11.86
CA VAL A 44 11.05 -11.17 10.75
C VAL A 44 9.77 -11.89 11.18
N HIS A 45 8.76 -11.12 11.58
CA HIS A 45 7.45 -11.64 11.99
C HIS A 45 6.85 -12.36 10.79
N LEU A 46 6.87 -13.69 10.85
CA LEU A 46 6.39 -14.63 9.84
C LEU A 46 5.08 -14.12 9.22
N LEU A 47 5.09 -13.97 7.90
CA LEU A 47 4.04 -13.45 7.02
C LEU A 47 2.64 -13.95 7.44
N ARG A 48 1.97 -13.19 8.30
CA ARG A 48 0.54 -13.37 8.54
C ARG A 48 -0.21 -12.89 7.30
N PRO A 49 -1.32 -13.53 6.88
CA PRO A 49 -2.14 -13.09 5.74
C PRO A 49 -2.65 -11.64 5.87
N GLU A 50 -2.73 -11.09 7.09
CA GLU A 50 -2.99 -9.66 7.35
C GLU A 50 -1.83 -8.72 6.92
N SER A 51 -0.69 -9.27 6.51
CA SER A 51 0.52 -8.52 6.12
C SER A 51 0.56 -8.19 4.63
N MET A 52 -0.44 -8.60 3.83
CA MET A 52 -0.51 -8.24 2.41
C MET A 52 -0.46 -6.71 2.20
N SER A 53 -1.02 -5.94 3.12
CA SER A 53 -0.94 -4.47 3.09
C SER A 53 0.36 -3.89 3.66
N LYS A 54 1.22 -4.70 4.28
CA LYS A 54 2.37 -4.22 5.05
C LYS A 54 3.62 -3.94 4.23
N GLY A 55 3.71 -4.43 2.99
CA GLY A 55 4.82 -4.08 2.09
C GLY A 55 4.62 -2.79 1.31
N VAL A 56 3.48 -2.13 1.44
CA VAL A 56 3.15 -0.94 0.67
C VAL A 56 3.24 0.30 1.57
N LYS A 57 4.19 1.18 1.26
CA LYS A 57 4.27 2.51 1.89
C LYS A 57 3.90 3.57 0.87
N VAL A 58 2.87 4.35 1.19
CA VAL A 58 2.38 5.45 0.35
C VAL A 58 2.86 6.75 0.99
N THR A 59 3.54 7.58 0.20
CA THR A 59 3.98 8.92 0.60
C THR A 59 3.37 9.94 -0.34
N TYR A 60 2.72 10.96 0.21
CA TYR A 60 2.19 12.08 -0.55
C TYR A 60 3.22 13.21 -0.54
N ASN A 61 3.59 13.69 -1.71
CA ASN A 61 4.54 14.78 -1.87
C ASN A 61 3.78 16.10 -2.08
N ASP A 62 4.40 17.21 -1.67
CA ASP A 62 3.83 18.56 -1.79
C ASP A 62 3.65 19.03 -3.24
N ASP A 63 4.31 18.40 -4.21
CA ASP A 63 4.15 18.66 -5.64
C ASP A 63 2.90 17.99 -6.25
N GLY A 64 2.09 17.35 -5.42
CA GLY A 64 0.88 16.62 -5.83
C GLY A 64 1.16 15.22 -6.36
N THR A 65 2.40 14.74 -6.30
CA THR A 65 2.74 13.36 -6.68
C THR A 65 2.55 12.40 -5.51
N VAL A 66 2.37 11.11 -5.84
CA VAL A 66 2.26 10.02 -4.87
C VAL A 66 3.40 9.04 -5.12
N SER A 67 4.23 8.81 -4.11
CA SER A 67 5.29 7.80 -4.15
C SER A 67 4.82 6.52 -3.47
N ILE A 68 4.90 5.40 -4.18
CA ILE A 68 4.50 4.08 -3.69
C ILE A 68 5.74 3.20 -3.59
N GLU A 69 6.14 2.86 -2.36
CA GLU A 69 7.25 1.97 -2.08
C GLU A 69 6.72 0.55 -1.83
N LEU A 70 7.30 -0.42 -2.55
CA LEU A 70 6.95 -1.83 -2.49
C LEU A 70 8.09 -2.63 -1.84
N HIS A 71 7.78 -3.33 -0.75
CA HIS A 71 8.65 -4.29 -0.08
C HIS A 71 8.05 -5.69 -0.22
N ILE A 72 8.69 -6.50 -1.07
CA ILE A 72 8.32 -7.88 -1.40
C ILE A 72 9.29 -8.83 -0.69
#